data_AF-A0A2N0QT30-F1
#
_entry.id   AF-A0A2N0QT30-F1
#
_cell.length_a   1.000
_cell.length_b   1.000
_cell.length_c   1.000
_cell.angle_alpha   90.00
_cell.angle_beta   90.00
_cell.angle_gamma   90.00
#
_symmetry.space_group_name_H-M   'P 1'
#
loop_
_entity.id
_entity.type
_entity.pdbx_description
1 polymer ?
#
loop_
_entity_poly.entity_id
_entity_poly.type
_entity_poly.pdbx_seq_one_letter_code
_entity_poly.pdbx_strand_id
1 'polypeptide(L)'
;MASGSHSNTDNTDDSGVRYFPYRVTRSQSRQSSQQSSRQSSQLISQPSDSSQLSSLSSQLTLQPTREKRLHLSSAAINSAREKLLTFQKAREEGEEVEEEEEEGYTGSREIVIKENVSLEKYLQYRENNAISSVRMYLYNGYIKIYEVPSFAHSAAIGRITGLMNRWNDQDLEYGTDATMILGQNAAKEPDSWVRPAHRPDPPAGSGQGANDKDIAYPTMMIEVGFSQSLPDLHRTAALYFNPRTTIQIVLAIKIFGERVDPNTNTSTVALIAALYLRTSATPLIPTSVISFGTANPDTNTVNYIINQMGVPPGSFIGVGRPDPNNNNNNFPPCNAANLPVYQMNIPGPELFNGVPAHLLPAGFPIAPNTPPAGFAAGFNLDLWEVQRTIRRNLCM
;
A
#
# COMPACT_ATOMS: atom_id res chain seq x y z
N MET A 1 -60.60 -31.81 -30.75
CA MET A 1 -60.82 -32.33 -29.38
C MET A 1 -60.12 -31.36 -28.44
N ALA A 2 -60.92 -30.41 -27.91
CA ALA A 2 -61.26 -30.31 -26.47
C ALA A 2 -60.09 -29.68 -25.67
N SER A 3 -60.09 -28.36 -25.48
CA SER A 3 -60.66 -27.61 -24.33
C SER A 3 -59.63 -27.51 -23.18
N GLY A 4 -59.09 -26.34 -22.85
CA GLY A 4 -59.70 -25.34 -21.94
C GLY A 4 -59.34 -25.70 -20.48
N SER A 5 -58.98 -24.83 -19.52
CA SER A 5 -59.10 -23.38 -19.35
C SER A 5 -58.53 -23.00 -17.96
N HIS A 6 -57.98 -21.79 -17.85
CA HIS A 6 -58.00 -20.81 -16.73
C HIS A 6 -57.78 -21.24 -15.25
N SER A 7 -56.97 -20.48 -14.49
CA SER A 7 -57.36 -19.20 -13.87
C SER A 7 -56.28 -18.60 -12.95
N ASN A 8 -56.31 -17.27 -12.88
CA ASN A 8 -55.56 -16.36 -11.99
C ASN A 8 -56.00 -16.45 -10.53
N THR A 9 -55.11 -16.03 -9.61
CA THR A 9 -55.34 -15.08 -8.50
C THR A 9 -53.97 -14.84 -7.82
N ASP A 10 -53.31 -13.68 -7.91
CA ASP A 10 -53.51 -12.35 -7.27
C ASP A 10 -53.29 -12.29 -5.75
N ASN A 11 -52.37 -11.37 -5.37
CA ASN A 11 -52.25 -10.62 -4.10
C ASN A 11 -51.83 -11.40 -2.82
N THR A 12 -50.98 -10.89 -1.91
CA THR A 12 -50.59 -9.51 -1.55
C THR A 12 -49.40 -9.55 -0.56
N ASP A 13 -48.70 -8.41 -0.47
CA ASP A 13 -48.02 -7.82 0.69
C ASP A 13 -46.72 -8.47 1.21
N ASP A 14 -45.60 -7.76 1.31
CA ASP A 14 -45.25 -6.44 1.89
C ASP A 14 -44.30 -6.72 3.06
N SER A 15 -43.02 -6.39 2.86
CA SER A 15 -42.20 -5.88 3.95
C SER A 15 -41.04 -5.10 3.34
N GLY A 16 -41.30 -3.81 3.15
CA GLY A 16 -40.29 -2.84 2.79
C GLY A 16 -39.10 -2.83 3.74
N VAL A 17 -37.89 -2.78 3.18
CA VAL A 17 -36.71 -2.29 3.90
C VAL A 17 -36.41 -0.90 3.37
N ARG A 18 -36.67 0.05 4.26
CA ARG A 18 -36.56 1.48 4.07
C ARG A 18 -35.10 1.90 3.93
N TYR A 19 -34.88 2.81 2.99
CA TYR A 19 -33.79 3.78 3.01
C TYR A 19 -33.68 4.42 4.40
N PHE A 20 -32.52 4.32 5.04
CA PHE A 20 -32.14 5.18 6.17
C PHE A 20 -30.88 5.98 5.80
N PRO A 21 -31.02 7.28 5.44
CA PRO A 21 -29.88 8.18 5.43
C PRO A 21 -29.49 8.49 6.87
N TYR A 22 -28.23 8.25 7.24
CA TYR A 22 -27.71 8.70 8.52
C TYR A 22 -27.72 10.23 8.58
N ARG A 23 -28.67 10.76 9.36
CA ARG A 23 -28.74 12.16 9.77
C ARG A 23 -27.80 12.35 10.95
N VAL A 24 -26.75 13.14 10.76
CA VAL A 24 -25.88 13.61 11.86
C VAL A 24 -26.67 14.63 12.69
N THR A 25 -27.15 14.22 13.87
CA THR A 25 -27.73 15.15 14.85
C THR A 25 -26.62 15.89 15.59
N ARG A 26 -26.54 17.18 15.28
CA ARG A 26 -25.76 18.22 15.98
C ARG A 26 -26.35 18.44 17.37
N SER A 27 -25.71 17.95 18.43
CA SER A 27 -26.03 18.37 19.80
C SER A 27 -25.26 19.64 20.15
N GLN A 28 -25.99 20.76 20.23
CA GLN A 28 -25.55 21.99 20.88
C GLN A 28 -26.15 22.08 22.29
N SER A 29 -25.41 22.77 23.16
CA SER A 29 -25.74 23.25 24.51
C SER A 29 -25.75 22.17 25.62
N ARG A 30 -25.17 22.41 26.80
CA ARG A 30 -25.29 23.61 27.63
C ARG A 30 -24.06 23.89 28.48
N GLN A 31 -23.70 25.17 28.54
CA GLN A 31 -23.13 25.80 29.73
C GLN A 31 -24.10 25.63 30.91
N SER A 32 -23.57 25.29 32.07
CA SER A 32 -24.17 25.65 33.35
C SER A 32 -23.05 25.97 34.33
N SER A 33 -23.03 27.25 34.70
CA SER A 33 -22.36 27.84 35.83
C SER A 33 -22.85 27.24 37.15
N GLN A 34 -21.92 26.94 38.06
CA GLN A 34 -22.19 27.00 39.49
C GLN A 34 -21.07 27.75 40.21
N GLN A 35 -21.53 28.79 40.90
CA GLN A 35 -20.81 29.65 41.82
C GLN A 35 -20.91 29.10 43.25
N SER A 36 -20.02 29.63 44.10
CA SER A 36 -19.96 29.58 45.57
C SER A 36 -19.25 28.34 46.14
N SER A 37 -18.31 28.46 47.09
CA SER A 37 -18.21 29.45 48.17
C SER A 37 -16.80 29.51 48.80
N ARG A 38 -16.42 30.72 49.28
CA ARG A 38 -15.75 31.11 50.56
C ARG A 38 -14.48 30.33 50.99
N GLN A 39 -13.37 30.91 51.45
CA GLN A 39 -13.10 32.06 52.35
C GLN A 39 -11.56 32.27 52.33
N SER A 40 -11.03 33.48 52.11
CA SER A 40 -10.59 34.48 53.12
C SER A 40 -9.17 34.31 53.70
N SER A 41 -8.29 35.25 53.32
CA SER A 41 -7.31 35.96 54.18
C SER A 41 -6.66 37.07 53.33
N GLN A 42 -7.12 38.33 53.41
CA GLN A 42 -6.63 39.43 54.27
C GLN A 42 -5.17 39.86 53.94
N LEU A 43 -4.97 41.04 53.32
CA LEU A 43 -4.58 42.36 53.91
C LEU A 43 -3.04 42.57 53.76
N ILE A 44 -2.45 43.62 53.16
CA ILE A 44 -2.55 45.09 53.36
C ILE A 44 -1.71 45.86 52.31
N SER A 45 -2.11 47.13 52.07
CA SER A 45 -1.38 48.33 51.58
C SER A 45 -0.86 48.50 50.13
N GLN A 46 -1.53 49.43 49.43
CA GLN A 46 -0.99 50.40 48.44
C GLN A 46 -0.36 51.63 49.16
N PRO A 47 0.09 52.73 48.48
CA PRO A 47 0.77 52.94 47.19
C PRO A 47 1.98 53.92 47.31
N SER A 48 2.72 54.19 46.22
CA SER A 48 3.35 55.49 45.82
C SER A 48 4.28 55.24 44.62
N ASP A 49 3.92 55.56 43.37
CA ASP A 49 3.98 56.85 42.66
C ASP A 49 5.34 57.24 42.03
N SER A 50 5.25 57.73 40.78
CA SER A 50 6.24 58.39 39.91
C SER A 50 7.34 57.51 39.26
N SER A 51 7.76 57.67 37.99
CA SER A 51 7.27 58.44 36.84
C SER A 51 8.18 58.14 35.63
N GLN A 52 7.61 58.19 34.42
CA GLN A 52 8.21 58.66 33.16
C GLN A 52 9.11 57.75 32.27
N LEU A 53 8.54 57.54 31.07
CA LEU A 53 9.09 57.78 29.72
C LEU A 53 9.91 56.69 28.98
N SER A 54 9.43 56.48 27.75
CA SER A 54 10.11 55.99 26.54
C SER A 54 10.25 54.48 26.34
N SER A 55 9.41 53.92 25.48
CA SER A 55 9.86 53.52 24.14
C SER A 55 8.67 53.00 23.32
N LEU A 56 8.38 53.72 22.23
CA LEU A 56 7.61 53.21 21.09
C LEU A 56 8.30 51.93 20.59
N SER A 57 7.65 50.79 20.78
CA SER A 57 7.98 49.56 20.05
C SER A 57 6.68 48.97 19.52
N SER A 58 6.40 49.34 18.27
CA SER A 58 5.68 48.60 17.25
C SER A 58 4.90 47.38 17.73
N GLN A 59 3.64 47.59 18.11
CA GLN A 59 2.63 46.54 18.02
C GLN A 59 2.36 46.26 16.53
N LEU A 60 3.26 45.48 15.92
CA LEU A 60 2.91 44.66 14.77
C LEU A 60 1.90 43.64 15.28
N THR A 61 0.62 43.97 15.15
CA THR A 61 -0.45 42.98 15.17
C THR A 61 -0.16 41.96 14.06
N LEU A 62 0.50 40.86 14.45
CA LEU A 62 0.50 39.61 13.70
C LEU A 62 -0.96 39.16 13.64
N GLN A 63 -1.66 39.58 12.59
CA GLN A 63 -2.82 38.83 12.14
C GLN A 63 -2.33 37.39 11.93
N PRO A 64 -3.02 36.37 12.46
CA PRO A 64 -2.72 35.01 12.09
C PRO A 64 -2.96 34.94 10.58
N THR A 65 -1.87 34.85 9.81
CA THR A 65 -1.94 34.49 8.39
C THR A 65 -2.72 33.19 8.35
N ARG A 66 -3.98 33.28 7.93
CA ARG A 66 -4.87 32.14 7.76
C ARG A 66 -4.09 31.13 6.92
N GLU A 67 -3.57 30.08 7.56
CA GLU A 67 -2.68 29.15 6.87
C GLU A 67 -3.41 28.65 5.63
N LYS A 68 -2.81 28.90 4.46
CA LYS A 68 -3.40 28.45 3.21
C LYS A 68 -3.42 26.93 3.23
N ARG A 69 -4.61 26.37 3.39
CA ARG A 69 -4.89 24.94 3.27
C ARG A 69 -4.25 24.43 1.98
N LEU A 70 -3.60 23.27 2.03
CA LEU A 70 -3.02 22.65 0.85
C LEU A 70 -4.13 22.41 -0.18
N HIS A 71 -3.93 22.90 -1.40
CA HIS A 71 -4.82 22.71 -2.54
C HIS A 71 -4.03 22.12 -3.70
N LEU A 72 -4.47 20.97 -4.19
CA LEU A 72 -3.93 20.32 -5.40
C LEU A 72 -4.88 20.59 -6.57
N SER A 73 -4.32 20.96 -7.72
CA SER A 73 -5.11 21.24 -8.92
C SER A 73 -5.66 19.93 -9.50
N SER A 74 -6.98 19.83 -9.68
CA SER A 74 -7.59 18.70 -10.38
C SER A 74 -7.03 18.52 -11.79
N ALA A 75 -6.67 19.62 -12.48
CA ALA A 75 -6.03 19.55 -13.80
C ALA A 75 -4.64 18.91 -13.72
N ALA A 76 -3.85 19.19 -12.68
CA ALA A 76 -2.55 18.56 -12.48
C ALA A 76 -2.69 17.06 -12.16
N ILE A 77 -3.66 16.70 -11.31
CA ILE A 77 -3.95 15.30 -10.98
C ILE A 77 -4.40 14.54 -12.23
N ASN A 78 -5.32 15.11 -13.02
CA ASN A 78 -5.80 14.47 -14.25
C ASN A 78 -4.68 14.37 -15.29
N SER A 79 -3.86 15.40 -15.47
CA SER A 79 -2.71 15.34 -16.37
C SER A 79 -1.71 14.24 -15.96
N ALA A 80 -1.43 14.10 -14.66
CA ALA A 80 -0.56 13.03 -14.16
C ALA A 80 -1.19 11.64 -14.38
N ARG A 81 -2.49 11.51 -14.14
CA ARG A 81 -3.24 10.28 -14.41
C ARG A 81 -3.16 9.87 -15.88
N GLU A 82 -3.43 10.80 -16.79
CA GLU A 82 -3.39 10.50 -18.23
C GLU A 82 -1.97 10.11 -18.67
N LYS A 83 -0.93 10.79 -18.18
CA LYS A 83 0.46 10.39 -18.46
C LYS A 83 0.78 8.98 -17.93
N LEU A 84 0.35 8.62 -16.72
CA LEU A 84 0.56 7.28 -16.18
C LEU A 84 -0.21 6.19 -16.95
N LEU A 85 -1.38 6.52 -17.50
CA LEU A 85 -2.18 5.58 -18.28
C LEU A 85 -1.57 5.24 -19.64
N THR A 86 -0.77 6.14 -20.24
CA THR A 86 -0.12 5.82 -21.52
C THR A 86 0.87 4.65 -21.37
N PHE A 87 1.50 4.54 -20.21
CA PHE A 87 2.40 3.44 -19.83
C PHE A 87 1.72 2.06 -19.70
N GLN A 88 0.39 2.00 -19.69
CA GLN A 88 -0.39 0.77 -19.48
C GLN A 88 -1.11 0.27 -20.73
N LYS A 89 -1.03 0.98 -21.86
CA LYS A 89 -1.71 0.55 -23.10
C LYS A 89 -1.20 -0.83 -23.52
N ALA A 90 -2.11 -1.72 -23.88
CA ALA A 90 -1.77 -2.98 -24.53
C ALA A 90 -1.03 -2.68 -25.83
N ARG A 91 -0.03 -3.51 -26.14
CA ARG A 91 0.86 -3.30 -27.27
C ARG A 91 0.86 -4.49 -28.19
N GLU A 92 0.91 -4.19 -29.47
CA GLU A 92 1.18 -5.19 -30.49
C GLU A 92 2.69 -5.46 -30.53
N GLU A 93 3.07 -6.73 -30.63
CA GLU A 93 4.48 -7.08 -30.78
C GLU A 93 5.06 -6.42 -32.05
N GLY A 94 6.10 -5.58 -31.86
CA GLY A 94 6.76 -4.86 -32.96
C GLY A 94 6.27 -3.42 -33.19
N GLU A 95 5.34 -2.92 -32.37
CA GLU A 95 4.94 -1.50 -32.37
C GLU A 95 6.11 -0.59 -31.94
N GLU A 96 6.32 0.54 -32.64
CA GLU A 96 7.24 1.59 -32.20
C GLU A 96 6.62 2.36 -31.04
N VAL A 97 7.38 2.54 -29.96
CA VAL A 97 6.88 3.18 -28.74
C VAL A 97 7.92 4.16 -28.21
N GLU A 98 7.47 5.23 -27.55
CA GLU A 98 8.36 6.13 -26.82
C GLU A 98 9.11 5.37 -25.71
N GLU A 99 10.39 5.70 -25.50
CA GLU A 99 11.29 5.05 -24.54
C GLU A 99 10.70 5.00 -23.12
N GLU A 100 10.07 6.09 -22.65
CA GLU A 100 9.46 6.14 -21.31
C GLU A 100 8.31 5.13 -21.15
N GLU A 101 7.68 4.77 -22.27
CA GLU A 101 6.56 3.86 -22.29
C GLU A 101 7.02 2.41 -22.56
N GLU A 102 8.19 2.17 -23.16
CA GLU A 102 8.76 0.84 -23.41
C GLU A 102 8.66 -0.12 -22.21
N GLU A 103 8.40 -1.39 -22.53
CA GLU A 103 8.43 -2.42 -21.51
C GLU A 103 9.86 -2.65 -21.04
N GLY A 104 10.08 -2.62 -19.73
CA GLY A 104 11.42 -2.66 -19.17
C GLY A 104 12.11 -1.29 -19.08
N TYR A 105 11.39 -0.19 -19.32
CA TYR A 105 11.85 1.14 -18.96
C TYR A 105 12.37 1.19 -17.52
N THR A 106 13.61 1.66 -17.36
CA THR A 106 14.35 1.64 -16.09
C THR A 106 14.42 3.00 -15.40
N GLY A 107 13.74 4.01 -15.94
CA GLY A 107 13.58 5.31 -15.31
C GLY A 107 12.38 5.40 -14.36
N SER A 108 12.23 6.59 -13.77
CA SER A 108 11.13 6.93 -12.86
C SER A 108 9.89 7.30 -13.67
N ARG A 109 8.73 6.74 -13.31
CA ARG A 109 7.41 7.13 -13.84
C ARG A 109 6.62 8.00 -12.87
N GLU A 110 7.16 8.27 -11.68
CA GLU A 110 6.56 9.20 -10.72
C GLU A 110 6.44 10.64 -11.25
N ILE A 111 5.31 11.28 -10.98
CA ILE A 111 4.99 12.64 -11.43
C ILE A 111 4.86 13.55 -10.22
N VAL A 112 5.72 14.56 -10.13
CA VAL A 112 5.65 15.61 -9.10
C VAL A 112 4.51 16.57 -9.44
N ILE A 113 3.56 16.75 -8.52
CA ILE A 113 2.43 17.68 -8.70
C ILE A 113 2.48 18.88 -7.74
N LYS A 114 3.30 18.80 -6.70
CA LYS A 114 3.49 19.90 -5.75
C LYS A 114 4.83 19.78 -5.04
N GLU A 115 5.43 20.92 -4.73
CA GLU A 115 6.69 21.03 -4.00
C GLU A 115 6.52 21.86 -2.72
N ASN A 116 7.54 21.82 -1.86
CA ASN A 116 7.61 22.59 -0.61
C ASN A 116 6.42 22.34 0.33
N VAL A 117 5.95 21.09 0.39
CA VAL A 117 4.85 20.67 1.26
C VAL A 117 5.40 20.11 2.56
N SER A 118 4.86 20.54 3.71
CA SER A 118 5.17 19.93 4.99
C SER A 118 4.34 18.67 5.23
N LEU A 119 4.87 17.74 6.03
CA LEU A 119 4.18 16.54 6.47
C LEU A 119 2.78 16.84 7.02
N GLU A 120 2.68 17.79 7.95
CA GLU A 120 1.41 18.21 8.54
C GLU A 120 0.38 18.63 7.49
N LYS A 121 0.78 19.46 6.52
CA LYS A 121 -0.12 19.92 5.44
C LYS A 121 -0.57 18.77 4.55
N TYR A 122 0.29 17.81 4.29
CA TYR A 122 -0.04 16.62 3.51
C TYR A 122 -1.01 15.71 4.26
N LEU A 123 -0.76 15.42 5.54
CA LEU A 123 -1.64 14.58 6.37
C LEU A 123 -3.03 15.20 6.49
N GLN A 124 -3.12 16.50 6.81
CA GLN A 124 -4.38 17.23 6.84
C GLN A 124 -5.10 17.19 5.48
N TYR A 125 -4.36 17.22 4.36
CA TYR A 125 -4.97 17.10 3.04
C TYR A 125 -5.56 15.69 2.82
N ARG A 126 -4.83 14.62 3.16
CA ARG A 126 -5.30 13.23 3.00
C ARG A 126 -6.52 12.92 3.86
N GLU A 127 -6.55 13.37 5.12
CA GLU A 127 -7.71 13.19 5.99
C GLU A 127 -8.99 13.82 5.44
N ASN A 128 -8.85 14.90 4.68
CA ASN A 128 -9.98 15.68 4.18
C ASN A 128 -10.34 15.39 2.72
N ASN A 129 -9.52 14.64 1.99
CA ASN A 129 -9.69 14.41 0.56
C ASN A 129 -9.41 12.94 0.22
N ALA A 130 -10.47 12.18 0.01
CA ALA A 130 -10.37 10.87 -0.62
C ALA A 130 -10.10 11.05 -2.11
N ILE A 131 -8.95 10.57 -2.59
CA ILE A 131 -8.58 10.57 -4.01
C ILE A 131 -8.33 9.12 -4.40
N SER A 132 -9.31 8.52 -5.06
CA SER A 132 -9.27 7.12 -5.47
C SER A 132 -8.75 6.91 -6.89
N SER A 133 -8.70 7.97 -7.71
CA SER A 133 -8.32 7.86 -9.13
C SER A 133 -6.82 7.69 -9.38
N VAL A 134 -5.98 7.98 -8.38
CA VAL A 134 -4.53 7.87 -8.42
C VAL A 134 -3.99 7.55 -7.02
N ARG A 135 -2.82 6.93 -6.94
CA ARG A 135 -2.05 6.86 -5.70
C ARG A 135 -0.99 7.95 -5.67
N MET A 136 -0.79 8.52 -4.49
CA MET A 136 0.18 9.58 -4.26
C MET A 136 0.85 9.45 -2.90
N TYR A 137 2.02 10.06 -2.76
CA TYR A 137 2.74 10.10 -1.50
C TYR A 137 3.53 11.40 -1.36
N LEU A 138 3.89 11.73 -0.11
CA LEU A 138 4.82 12.80 0.21
C LEU A 138 6.22 12.24 0.41
N TYR A 139 7.22 12.88 -0.20
CA TYR A 139 8.62 12.60 0.10
C TYR A 139 9.49 13.84 -0.07
N ASN A 140 10.20 14.21 0.99
CA ASN A 140 11.11 15.36 1.03
C ASN A 140 10.49 16.66 0.50
N GLY A 141 9.21 16.87 0.79
CA GLY A 141 8.47 18.07 0.41
C GLY A 141 7.79 18.02 -0.96
N TYR A 142 7.97 16.93 -1.69
CA TYR A 142 7.32 16.69 -2.98
C TYR A 142 6.10 15.79 -2.81
N ILE A 143 4.96 16.21 -3.34
CA ILE A 143 3.82 15.31 -3.55
C ILE A 143 3.98 14.71 -4.95
N LYS A 144 4.05 13.38 -4.98
CA LYS A 144 4.22 12.60 -6.19
C LYS A 144 3.02 11.70 -6.42
N ILE A 145 2.52 11.65 -7.64
CA ILE A 145 1.61 10.62 -8.12
C ILE A 145 2.43 9.52 -8.78
N TYR A 146 2.12 8.25 -8.50
CA TYR A 146 2.95 7.13 -8.94
C TYR A 146 2.18 5.94 -9.52
N GLU A 147 0.88 5.83 -9.27
CA GLU A 147 0.08 4.72 -9.76
C GLU A 147 -1.35 5.16 -10.09
N VAL A 148 -1.95 4.50 -11.08
CA VAL A 148 -3.36 4.56 -11.41
C VAL A 148 -3.94 3.17 -11.17
N PRO A 149 -4.62 2.94 -10.03
CA PRO A 149 -5.14 1.63 -9.69
C PRO A 149 -6.07 1.08 -10.78
N SER A 150 -5.76 -0.10 -11.31
CA SER A 150 -6.59 -0.85 -12.25
C SER A 150 -7.36 -2.00 -11.57
N PHE A 151 -8.21 -2.72 -12.31
CA PHE A 151 -8.83 -3.95 -11.82
C PHE A 151 -7.78 -5.03 -11.53
N ALA A 152 -6.81 -5.24 -12.43
CA ALA A 152 -5.72 -6.19 -12.22
C ALA A 152 -4.90 -5.87 -10.96
N HIS A 153 -4.59 -4.58 -10.75
CA HIS A 153 -3.93 -4.07 -9.55
C HIS A 153 -4.70 -4.44 -8.29
N SER A 154 -5.97 -4.05 -8.23
CA SER A 154 -6.84 -4.27 -7.06
C SER A 154 -7.09 -5.75 -6.79
N ALA A 155 -7.27 -6.55 -7.86
CA ALA A 155 -7.49 -7.99 -7.76
C ALA A 155 -6.24 -8.75 -7.28
N ALA A 156 -5.04 -8.31 -7.66
CA ALA A 156 -3.80 -8.86 -7.14
C ALA A 156 -3.68 -8.67 -5.61
N ILE A 157 -3.93 -7.45 -5.14
CA ILE A 157 -3.95 -7.12 -3.70
C ILE A 157 -4.96 -7.99 -2.97
N GLY A 158 -6.20 -8.04 -3.47
CA GLY A 158 -7.28 -8.85 -2.89
C GLY A 158 -6.96 -10.34 -2.85
N ARG A 159 -6.27 -10.87 -3.87
CA ARG A 159 -5.84 -12.27 -3.89
C ARG A 159 -4.76 -12.55 -2.85
N ILE A 160 -3.72 -11.71 -2.77
CA ILE A 160 -2.63 -11.90 -1.80
C ILE A 160 -3.17 -11.85 -0.38
N THR A 161 -3.92 -10.79 -0.04
CA THR A 161 -4.53 -10.61 1.27
C THR A 161 -5.51 -11.73 1.61
N GLY A 162 -6.35 -12.16 0.66
CA GLY A 162 -7.28 -13.28 0.87
C GLY A 162 -6.59 -14.63 1.09
N LEU A 163 -5.46 -14.89 0.43
CA LEU A 163 -4.67 -16.11 0.68
C LEU A 163 -4.00 -16.07 2.05
N MET A 164 -3.43 -14.91 2.44
CA MET A 164 -2.83 -14.74 3.76
C MET A 164 -3.86 -14.82 4.88
N ASN A 165 -5.03 -14.20 4.71
CA ASN A 165 -6.11 -14.24 5.69
C ASN A 165 -6.63 -15.68 5.88
N ARG A 166 -6.76 -16.47 4.81
CA ARG A 166 -7.07 -17.90 4.93
C ARG A 166 -6.00 -18.66 5.72
N TRP A 167 -4.73 -18.27 5.57
CA TRP A 167 -3.64 -18.89 6.31
C TRP A 167 -3.66 -18.50 7.79
N ASN A 168 -3.95 -17.23 8.11
CA ASN A 168 -4.09 -16.77 9.48
C ASN A 168 -4.98 -15.52 9.61
N ASP A 169 -6.23 -15.70 10.03
CA ASP A 169 -7.16 -14.61 10.35
C ASP A 169 -7.26 -14.30 11.85
N GLN A 170 -6.53 -15.04 12.69
CA GLN A 170 -6.63 -14.96 14.15
C GLN A 170 -5.56 -14.02 14.75
N ASP A 171 -4.34 -14.08 14.22
CA ASP A 171 -3.19 -13.36 14.79
C ASP A 171 -2.69 -12.22 13.90
N LEU A 172 -3.25 -12.08 12.69
CA LEU A 172 -2.88 -11.05 11.72
C LEU A 172 -4.08 -10.18 11.36
N GLU A 173 -3.82 -8.89 11.30
CA GLU A 173 -4.70 -7.87 10.75
C GLU A 173 -4.22 -7.47 9.36
N TYR A 174 -5.20 -7.12 8.53
CA TYR A 174 -5.01 -6.75 7.13
C TYR A 174 -5.71 -5.42 6.88
N GLY A 175 -5.12 -4.57 6.05
CA GLY A 175 -5.80 -3.37 5.62
C GLY A 175 -5.19 -2.69 4.42
N THR A 176 -5.82 -1.59 4.03
CA THR A 176 -5.48 -0.74 2.89
C THR A 176 -5.64 0.72 3.32
N ASP A 177 -5.22 1.66 2.46
CA ASP A 177 -5.57 3.09 2.51
C ASP A 177 -5.20 3.85 3.80
N ALA A 178 -4.39 3.27 4.68
CA ALA A 178 -3.87 3.93 5.88
C ALA A 178 -2.62 4.74 5.52
N THR A 179 -2.69 6.07 5.65
CA THR A 179 -1.50 6.92 5.46
C THR A 179 -0.52 6.65 6.61
N MET A 180 0.71 6.25 6.26
CA MET A 180 1.78 6.01 7.22
C MET A 180 2.84 7.10 7.13
N ILE A 181 3.28 7.60 8.28
CA ILE A 181 4.42 8.51 8.41
C ILE A 181 5.69 7.66 8.31
N LEU A 182 6.49 7.84 7.28
CA LEU A 182 7.70 7.02 7.01
C LEU A 182 9.01 7.75 7.33
N GLY A 183 8.94 9.06 7.60
CA GLY A 183 10.11 9.89 7.89
C GLY A 183 9.71 11.28 8.36
N GLN A 184 10.69 12.16 8.58
CA GLN A 184 10.46 13.54 9.03
C GLN A 184 9.58 14.34 8.07
N ASN A 185 9.69 14.10 6.77
CA ASN A 185 8.87 14.74 5.74
C ASN A 185 8.47 13.74 4.64
N ALA A 186 8.07 12.54 5.07
CA ALA A 186 7.67 11.46 4.18
C ALA A 186 6.44 10.74 4.74
N ALA A 187 5.42 10.56 3.91
CA ALA A 187 4.24 9.79 4.23
C ALA A 187 3.64 9.15 2.99
N LYS A 188 3.12 7.93 3.12
CA LYS A 188 2.62 7.14 2.01
C LYS A 188 1.50 6.21 2.47
N GLU A 189 0.51 6.03 1.62
CA GLU A 189 -0.45 4.92 1.74
C GLU A 189 0.11 3.73 0.96
N PRO A 190 0.28 2.55 1.59
CA PRO A 190 0.56 1.35 0.83
C PRO A 190 -0.68 0.88 0.08
N ASP A 191 -0.48 0.03 -0.92
CA ASP A 191 -1.58 -0.73 -1.50
C ASP A 191 -2.25 -1.67 -0.50
N SER A 192 -1.45 -2.39 0.30
CA SER A 192 -1.95 -3.13 1.47
C SER A 192 -0.86 -3.35 2.51
N TRP A 193 -1.28 -3.69 3.73
CA TRP A 193 -0.39 -3.95 4.85
C TRP A 193 -0.87 -5.15 5.68
N VAL A 194 0.08 -5.80 6.36
CA VAL A 194 -0.19 -6.90 7.31
C VAL A 194 0.48 -6.59 8.63
N ARG A 195 -0.28 -6.70 9.72
CA ARG A 195 0.17 -6.37 11.08
C ARG A 195 -0.21 -7.48 12.05
N PRO A 196 0.69 -7.95 12.93
CA PRO A 196 0.32 -8.86 14.00
C PRO A 196 -0.61 -8.19 15.02
N ALA A 197 -1.73 -8.84 15.33
CA ALA A 197 -2.75 -8.32 16.25
C ALA A 197 -2.20 -8.11 17.68
N HIS A 198 -1.20 -8.91 18.06
CA HIS A 198 -0.59 -8.88 19.40
C HIS A 198 0.70 -8.06 19.47
N ARG A 199 0.97 -7.24 18.44
CA ARG A 199 2.10 -6.30 18.47
C ARG A 199 1.75 -5.09 19.35
N PRO A 200 2.53 -4.77 20.40
CA PRO A 200 2.28 -3.60 21.23
C PRO A 200 2.49 -2.31 20.44
N ASP A 201 1.59 -1.34 20.65
CA ASP A 201 1.79 0.02 20.17
C ASP A 201 2.94 0.70 20.93
N PRO A 202 3.73 1.57 20.27
CA PRO A 202 4.65 2.48 20.94
C PRO A 202 3.97 3.31 22.05
N PRO A 203 4.74 3.85 23.01
CA PRO A 203 4.20 4.76 24.01
C PRO A 203 3.48 5.94 23.35
N ALA A 204 2.28 6.26 23.84
CA ALA A 204 1.50 7.37 23.32
C ALA A 204 2.24 8.71 23.47
N GLY A 205 2.28 9.50 22.40
CA GLY A 205 2.99 10.78 22.33
C GLY A 205 4.49 10.65 22.05
N SER A 206 5.01 9.43 21.81
CA SER A 206 6.41 9.22 21.45
C SER A 206 6.74 9.69 20.03
N GLY A 207 5.73 9.76 19.16
CA GLY A 207 5.92 10.06 17.74
C GLY A 207 6.71 8.96 17.01
N GLN A 208 6.72 7.75 17.56
CA GLN A 208 7.40 6.56 17.03
C GLN A 208 6.46 5.59 16.30
N GLY A 209 5.15 5.85 16.32
CA GLY A 209 4.19 5.03 15.56
C GLY A 209 4.03 5.47 14.10
N ALA A 210 3.22 4.68 13.40
CA ALA A 210 2.89 4.84 11.99
C ALA A 210 2.01 6.06 11.70
N ASN A 211 1.31 6.58 12.70
CA ASN A 211 0.41 7.73 12.59
C ASN A 211 0.48 8.62 13.85
N ASP A 212 -0.38 9.63 13.88
CA ASP A 212 -0.55 10.59 14.98
C ASP A 212 -1.04 9.98 16.30
N LYS A 213 -1.57 8.75 16.25
CA LYS A 213 -2.02 7.97 17.41
C LYS A 213 -0.97 7.00 17.94
N ASP A 214 0.25 7.08 17.42
CA ASP A 214 1.36 6.19 17.76
C ASP A 214 1.03 4.70 17.59
N ILE A 215 0.21 4.36 16.60
CA ILE A 215 -0.10 2.96 16.28
C ILE A 215 1.17 2.25 15.77
N ALA A 216 1.41 1.01 16.20
CA ALA A 216 2.53 0.21 15.70
C ALA A 216 2.48 0.08 14.17
N TYR A 217 3.64 0.24 13.52
CA TYR A 217 3.76 -0.06 12.10
C TYR A 217 3.33 -1.50 11.81
N PRO A 218 2.70 -1.77 10.65
CA PRO A 218 2.63 -3.11 10.10
C PRO A 218 4.03 -3.71 9.94
N THR A 219 4.12 -5.04 9.99
CA THR A 219 5.40 -5.73 9.77
C THR A 219 5.65 -6.00 8.29
N MET A 220 4.60 -6.05 7.48
CA MET A 220 4.69 -6.26 6.04
C MET A 220 3.90 -5.22 5.26
N MET A 221 4.51 -4.75 4.18
CA MET A 221 3.89 -3.88 3.17
C MET A 221 3.79 -4.64 1.86
N ILE A 222 2.64 -4.51 1.20
CA ILE A 222 2.40 -5.06 -0.13
C ILE A 222 2.22 -3.87 -1.07
N GLU A 223 2.99 -3.86 -2.15
CA GLU A 223 2.91 -2.87 -3.22
C GLU A 223 2.71 -3.59 -4.55
N VAL A 224 1.75 -3.13 -5.34
CA VAL A 224 1.50 -3.65 -6.68
C VAL A 224 1.66 -2.48 -7.64
N GLY A 225 2.57 -2.59 -8.60
CA GLY A 225 2.75 -1.54 -9.61
C GLY A 225 2.28 -2.01 -10.96
N PHE A 226 1.36 -1.28 -11.57
CA PHE A 226 0.97 -1.48 -12.96
C PHE A 226 1.48 -0.33 -13.83
N SER A 227 1.12 0.93 -13.53
CA SER A 227 1.71 2.11 -14.19
C SER A 227 3.04 2.51 -13.55
N GLN A 228 3.21 2.24 -12.25
CA GLN A 228 4.46 2.44 -11.55
C GLN A 228 5.58 1.59 -12.18
N SER A 229 6.76 2.18 -12.39
CA SER A 229 7.90 1.45 -12.95
C SER A 229 8.48 0.47 -11.93
N LEU A 230 9.19 -0.56 -12.40
CA LEU A 230 9.93 -1.46 -11.52
C LEU A 230 10.96 -0.71 -10.64
N PRO A 231 11.74 0.26 -11.17
CA PRO A 231 12.58 1.12 -10.35
C PRO A 231 11.85 1.84 -9.22
N ASP A 232 10.65 2.36 -9.48
CA ASP A 232 9.86 3.09 -8.46
C ASP A 232 9.35 2.15 -7.37
N LEU A 233 8.89 0.96 -7.76
CA LEU A 233 8.55 -0.11 -6.80
C LEU A 233 9.76 -0.51 -5.96
N HIS A 234 10.93 -0.69 -6.58
CA HIS A 234 12.17 -1.04 -5.89
C HIS A 234 12.58 0.03 -4.87
N ARG A 235 12.54 1.31 -5.25
CA ARG A 235 12.86 2.44 -4.36
C ARG A 235 11.92 2.54 -3.16
N THR A 236 10.72 1.98 -3.25
CA THR A 236 9.75 1.96 -2.15
C THR A 236 10.27 1.15 -0.94
N ALA A 237 11.13 0.15 -1.16
CA ALA A 237 11.76 -0.59 -0.06
C ALA A 237 12.58 0.33 0.86
N ALA A 238 13.31 1.31 0.29
CA ALA A 238 14.08 2.27 1.08
C ALA A 238 13.19 3.21 1.91
N LEU A 239 11.99 3.55 1.41
CA LEU A 239 11.00 4.33 2.15
C LEU A 239 10.49 3.54 3.36
N TYR A 240 10.10 2.28 3.14
CA TYR A 240 9.58 1.45 4.22
C TYR A 240 10.64 0.96 5.19
N PHE A 241 11.90 0.81 4.77
CA PHE A 241 13.01 0.44 5.63
C PHE A 241 13.76 1.62 6.24
N ASN A 242 13.17 2.82 6.19
CA ASN A 242 13.69 3.96 6.91
C ASN A 242 13.95 3.60 8.39
N PRO A 243 15.04 4.08 9.02
CA PRO A 243 15.34 3.81 10.43
C PRO A 243 14.24 4.24 11.41
N ARG A 244 13.36 5.16 11.01
CA ARG A 244 12.19 5.57 11.79
C ARG A 244 11.16 4.44 11.96
N THR A 245 11.05 3.54 11.00
CA THR A 245 9.97 2.54 10.96
C THR A 245 10.46 1.18 11.47
N THR A 246 9.51 0.30 11.81
CA THR A 246 9.79 -1.06 12.28
C THR A 246 9.24 -2.15 11.35
N ILE A 247 8.91 -1.77 10.10
CA ILE A 247 8.42 -2.63 9.02
C ILE A 247 9.51 -3.63 8.63
N GLN A 248 9.23 -4.93 8.59
CA GLN A 248 10.22 -5.96 8.32
C GLN A 248 10.23 -6.47 6.88
N ILE A 249 9.08 -6.45 6.20
CA ILE A 249 8.90 -7.10 4.90
C ILE A 249 8.30 -6.09 3.91
N VAL A 250 8.83 -6.08 2.69
CA VAL A 250 8.17 -5.46 1.54
C VAL A 250 8.00 -6.51 0.46
N LEU A 251 6.76 -6.74 0.03
CA LEU A 251 6.44 -7.53 -1.14
C LEU A 251 6.04 -6.58 -2.28
N ALA A 252 6.83 -6.55 -3.33
CA ALA A 252 6.52 -5.79 -4.53
C ALA A 252 6.08 -6.73 -5.67
N ILE A 253 4.94 -6.46 -6.29
CA ILE A 253 4.48 -7.13 -7.51
C ILE A 253 4.49 -6.13 -8.65
N LYS A 254 5.29 -6.37 -9.68
CA LYS A 254 5.25 -5.60 -10.92
C LYS A 254 4.38 -6.33 -11.94
N ILE A 255 3.34 -5.64 -12.42
CA ILE A 255 2.52 -6.01 -13.56
C ILE A 255 3.03 -5.21 -14.76
N PHE A 256 3.42 -5.90 -15.83
CA PHE A 256 3.79 -5.27 -17.10
C PHE A 256 2.58 -5.18 -18.04
N GLY A 257 2.70 -4.37 -19.09
CA GLY A 257 1.67 -4.26 -20.12
C GLY A 257 1.39 -5.60 -20.79
N GLU A 258 0.17 -5.77 -21.26
CA GLU A 258 -0.23 -6.95 -22.02
C GLU A 258 0.42 -6.91 -23.41
N ARG A 259 1.01 -8.04 -23.81
CA ARG A 259 1.57 -8.26 -25.14
C ARG A 259 0.57 -9.10 -25.93
N VAL A 260 0.12 -8.57 -27.05
CA VAL A 260 -0.80 -9.27 -27.94
C VAL A 260 -0.02 -9.73 -29.16
N ASP A 261 0.01 -11.03 -29.40
CA ASP A 261 0.48 -11.57 -30.68
C ASP A 261 -0.64 -11.38 -31.71
N PRO A 262 -0.46 -10.53 -32.74
CA PRO A 262 -1.50 -10.21 -33.71
C PRO A 262 -1.86 -11.41 -34.60
N ASN A 263 -1.00 -12.42 -34.70
CA ASN A 263 -1.22 -13.58 -35.56
C ASN A 263 -2.07 -14.65 -34.86
N THR A 264 -1.85 -14.84 -33.55
CA THR A 264 -2.56 -15.85 -32.77
C THR A 264 -3.70 -15.27 -31.93
N ASN A 265 -3.76 -13.94 -31.82
CA ASN A 265 -4.64 -13.21 -30.90
C ASN A 265 -4.52 -13.74 -29.45
N THR A 266 -3.30 -14.15 -29.08
CA THR A 266 -2.99 -14.62 -27.73
C THR A 266 -2.34 -13.50 -26.94
N SER A 267 -2.90 -13.25 -25.76
CA SER A 267 -2.34 -12.29 -24.83
C SER A 267 -1.40 -12.96 -23.83
N THR A 268 -0.23 -12.38 -23.68
CA THR A 268 0.75 -12.78 -22.67
C THR A 268 1.14 -11.60 -21.79
N VAL A 269 1.65 -11.90 -20.60
CA VAL A 269 2.06 -10.87 -19.64
C VAL A 269 3.29 -11.33 -18.87
N ALA A 270 4.26 -10.43 -18.72
CA ALA A 270 5.35 -10.61 -17.79
C ALA A 270 4.91 -10.12 -16.40
N LEU A 271 5.28 -10.85 -15.34
CA LEU A 271 5.02 -10.47 -13.95
C LEU A 271 6.27 -10.75 -13.12
N ILE A 272 6.60 -9.85 -12.20
CA ILE A 272 7.74 -9.99 -11.28
C ILE A 272 7.26 -9.82 -9.84
N ALA A 273 7.61 -10.77 -8.99
CA ALA A 273 7.48 -10.65 -7.54
C ALA A 273 8.87 -10.44 -6.94
N ALA A 274 9.03 -9.46 -6.07
CA ALA A 274 10.27 -9.17 -5.37
C ALA A 274 10.02 -9.05 -3.87
N LEU A 275 10.72 -9.85 -3.08
CA LEU A 275 10.62 -9.89 -1.62
C LEU A 275 11.85 -9.25 -0.98
N TYR A 276 11.61 -8.28 -0.10
CA TYR A 276 12.66 -7.59 0.67
C TYR A 276 12.47 -7.88 2.14
N LEU A 277 13.57 -8.15 2.85
CA LEU A 277 13.59 -8.41 4.28
C LEU A 277 14.53 -7.42 4.95
N ARG A 278 14.05 -6.70 5.97
CA ARG A 278 14.87 -5.77 6.76
C ARG A 278 16.04 -6.47 7.43
N THR A 279 15.85 -7.72 7.84
CA THR A 279 16.84 -8.56 8.55
C THR A 279 17.95 -9.08 7.62
N SER A 280 17.80 -8.92 6.30
CA SER A 280 18.85 -9.26 5.34
C SER A 280 20.11 -8.41 5.56
N ALA A 281 21.29 -8.96 5.25
CA ALA A 281 22.55 -8.20 5.26
C ALA A 281 22.54 -7.02 4.27
N THR A 282 21.71 -7.11 3.22
CA THR A 282 21.49 -6.06 2.22
C THR A 282 20.00 -5.78 2.08
N PRO A 283 19.36 -5.04 3.01
CA PRO A 283 17.89 -4.90 3.07
C PRO A 283 17.26 -4.27 1.83
N LEU A 284 18.02 -3.46 1.08
CA LEU A 284 17.55 -2.80 -0.13
C LEU A 284 17.74 -3.66 -1.39
N ILE A 285 18.32 -4.86 -1.28
CA ILE A 285 18.39 -5.85 -2.34
C ILE A 285 17.35 -6.93 -2.00
N PRO A 286 16.40 -7.25 -2.90
CA PRO A 286 15.42 -8.29 -2.62
C PRO A 286 16.12 -9.64 -2.46
N THR A 287 15.70 -10.40 -1.45
CA THR A 287 16.25 -11.72 -1.14
C THR A 287 15.76 -12.79 -2.12
N SER A 288 14.59 -12.57 -2.72
CA SER A 288 13.99 -13.42 -3.74
C SER A 288 13.28 -12.58 -4.78
N VAL A 289 13.52 -12.89 -6.05
CA VAL A 289 12.81 -12.36 -7.21
C VAL A 289 12.32 -13.53 -8.05
N ILE A 290 11.03 -13.56 -8.36
CA ILE A 290 10.41 -14.61 -9.17
C ILE A 290 9.67 -13.98 -10.33
N SER A 291 10.03 -14.35 -11.56
CA SER A 291 9.21 -14.06 -12.75
C SER A 291 8.13 -15.13 -12.90
N PHE A 292 6.86 -14.73 -12.88
CA PHE A 292 5.75 -15.69 -12.73
C PHE A 292 4.57 -15.42 -13.68
N GLY A 293 4.81 -14.62 -14.72
CA GLY A 293 3.85 -14.36 -15.80
C GLY A 293 3.71 -15.51 -16.80
N THR A 294 3.05 -15.25 -17.93
CA THR A 294 3.03 -16.15 -19.09
C THR A 294 4.04 -15.77 -20.17
N ALA A 295 4.67 -14.60 -20.05
CA ALA A 295 5.73 -14.13 -20.93
C ALA A 295 7.05 -14.00 -20.18
N ASN A 296 8.16 -14.02 -20.94
CA ASN A 296 9.47 -13.70 -20.41
C ASN A 296 9.55 -12.20 -20.08
N PRO A 297 10.20 -11.81 -18.96
CA PRO A 297 10.55 -10.42 -18.73
C PRO A 297 11.47 -9.91 -19.85
N ASP A 298 11.34 -8.64 -20.21
CA ASP A 298 12.19 -8.00 -21.21
C ASP A 298 13.68 -7.99 -20.77
N THR A 299 14.60 -7.94 -21.74
CA THR A 299 16.05 -7.93 -21.50
C THR A 299 16.47 -6.76 -20.62
N ASN A 300 15.89 -5.56 -20.80
CA ASN A 300 16.17 -4.40 -19.96
C ASN A 300 15.68 -4.61 -18.52
N THR A 301 14.51 -5.25 -18.34
CA THR A 301 14.00 -5.64 -17.01
C THR A 301 14.97 -6.60 -16.32
N VAL A 302 15.41 -7.63 -17.03
CA VAL A 302 16.39 -8.61 -16.52
C VAL A 302 17.69 -7.92 -16.12
N ASN A 303 18.23 -7.08 -17.00
CA ASN A 303 19.47 -6.36 -16.75
C ASN A 303 19.34 -5.39 -15.58
N TYR A 304 18.19 -4.74 -15.40
CA TYR A 304 17.92 -3.89 -14.26
C TYR A 304 17.93 -4.69 -12.95
N ILE A 305 17.22 -5.83 -12.90
CA ILE A 305 17.17 -6.68 -11.70
C ILE A 305 18.57 -7.18 -11.30
N ILE A 306 19.38 -7.63 -12.27
CA ILE A 306 20.71 -8.17 -11.99
C ILE A 306 21.69 -7.05 -11.64
N ASN A 307 21.79 -6.02 -12.49
CA ASN A 307 22.90 -5.06 -12.42
C ASN A 307 22.59 -3.84 -11.57
N GLN A 308 21.33 -3.39 -11.51
CA GLN A 308 20.95 -2.16 -10.81
C GLN A 308 20.32 -2.46 -9.43
N MET A 309 19.41 -3.42 -9.36
CA MET A 309 18.89 -3.90 -8.06
C MET A 309 19.91 -4.78 -7.32
N GLY A 310 20.94 -5.27 -8.02
CA GLY A 310 22.02 -6.07 -7.42
C GLY A 310 21.59 -7.48 -7.02
N VAL A 311 20.53 -8.02 -7.63
CA VAL A 311 20.00 -9.33 -7.24
C VAL A 311 20.96 -10.45 -7.65
N PRO A 312 21.41 -11.29 -6.70
CA PRO A 312 22.27 -12.42 -7.03
C PRO A 312 21.60 -13.37 -8.04
N PRO A 313 22.34 -13.99 -8.98
CA PRO A 313 21.75 -14.87 -9.98
C PRO A 313 20.88 -16.00 -9.42
N GLY A 314 21.27 -16.59 -8.27
CA GLY A 314 20.50 -17.65 -7.61
C GLY A 314 19.21 -17.18 -6.92
N SER A 315 19.04 -15.88 -6.73
CA SER A 315 17.85 -15.27 -6.13
C SER A 315 16.84 -14.81 -7.17
N PHE A 316 17.15 -14.87 -8.48
CA PHE A 316 16.23 -14.49 -9.56
C PHE A 316 15.88 -15.69 -10.46
N ILE A 317 14.71 -16.27 -10.19
CA ILE A 317 14.22 -17.51 -10.83
C ILE A 317 12.88 -17.30 -11.55
N GLY A 318 12.39 -18.34 -12.23
CA GLY A 318 11.05 -18.35 -12.83
C GLY A 318 11.03 -18.19 -14.35
N VAL A 319 9.88 -17.81 -14.90
CA VAL A 319 9.62 -17.75 -16.35
C VAL A 319 10.66 -16.88 -17.07
N GLY A 320 11.25 -17.41 -18.14
CA GLY A 320 12.28 -16.72 -18.92
C GLY A 320 13.67 -16.68 -18.26
N ARG A 321 13.89 -17.44 -17.18
CA ARG A 321 15.19 -17.60 -16.52
C ARG A 321 15.73 -19.02 -16.73
N PRO A 322 17.05 -19.19 -16.96
CA PRO A 322 17.68 -20.51 -17.00
C PRO A 322 17.75 -21.12 -15.60
N ASP A 323 17.44 -22.40 -15.49
CA ASP A 323 17.58 -23.19 -14.26
C ASP A 323 18.98 -23.83 -14.20
N PRO A 324 19.86 -23.38 -13.28
CA PRO A 324 21.21 -23.92 -13.17
C PRO A 324 21.24 -25.40 -12.77
N ASN A 325 20.15 -25.94 -12.24
CA ASN A 325 20.06 -27.34 -11.81
C ASN A 325 19.52 -28.28 -12.89
N ASN A 326 19.14 -27.76 -14.06
CA ASN A 326 18.53 -28.53 -15.14
C ASN A 326 19.22 -28.27 -16.49
N ASN A 327 20.55 -28.44 -16.55
CA ASN A 327 21.37 -28.21 -17.75
C ASN A 327 21.19 -26.80 -18.36
N ASN A 328 20.88 -25.79 -17.55
CA ASN A 328 20.53 -24.43 -17.99
C ASN A 328 19.29 -24.36 -18.91
N ASN A 329 18.43 -25.38 -18.92
CA ASN A 329 17.10 -25.26 -19.49
C ASN A 329 16.29 -24.21 -18.71
N ASN A 330 15.35 -23.54 -19.37
CA ASN A 330 14.50 -22.57 -18.68
C ASN A 330 13.67 -23.23 -17.58
N PHE A 331 13.38 -22.49 -16.51
CA PHE A 331 12.41 -22.92 -15.51
C PHE A 331 11.05 -23.25 -16.17
N PRO A 332 10.30 -24.23 -15.64
CA PRO A 332 9.00 -24.61 -16.19
C PRO A 332 8.02 -23.43 -16.10
N PRO A 333 6.98 -23.36 -16.94
CA PRO A 333 6.01 -22.28 -16.88
C PRO A 333 5.21 -22.27 -15.57
N CYS A 334 4.76 -21.08 -15.14
CA CYS A 334 3.84 -20.92 -14.02
C CYS A 334 2.41 -21.25 -14.45
N ASN A 335 2.07 -22.54 -14.55
CA ASN A 335 0.81 -23.01 -15.15
C ASN A 335 -0.08 -23.86 -14.23
N ALA A 336 0.37 -24.18 -13.02
CA ALA A 336 -0.40 -24.92 -12.03
C ALA A 336 -0.16 -24.39 -10.61
N ALA A 337 -1.15 -24.58 -9.73
CA ALA A 337 -1.01 -24.31 -8.31
C ALA A 337 0.07 -25.19 -7.66
N ASN A 338 0.66 -24.71 -6.57
CA ASN A 338 1.59 -25.45 -5.72
C ASN A 338 2.88 -25.92 -6.41
N LEU A 339 3.23 -25.34 -7.57
CA LEU A 339 4.54 -25.59 -8.19
C LEU A 339 5.64 -25.01 -7.29
N PRO A 340 6.64 -25.80 -6.84
CA PRO A 340 7.62 -25.35 -5.84
C PRO A 340 8.38 -24.08 -6.22
N VAL A 341 8.76 -23.93 -7.50
CA VAL A 341 9.49 -22.75 -8.01
C VAL A 341 8.68 -21.46 -7.93
N TYR A 342 7.34 -21.56 -7.84
CA TYR A 342 6.41 -20.43 -7.79
C TYR A 342 5.79 -20.22 -6.40
N GLN A 343 6.36 -20.85 -5.37
CA GLN A 343 6.05 -20.57 -3.98
C GLN A 343 7.02 -19.52 -3.45
N MET A 344 6.51 -18.33 -3.13
CA MET A 344 7.29 -17.29 -2.46
C MET A 344 7.04 -17.36 -0.95
N ASN A 345 8.03 -17.82 -0.19
CA ASN A 345 7.90 -17.89 1.26
C ASN A 345 8.03 -16.49 1.90
N ILE A 346 7.01 -16.08 2.65
CA ILE A 346 6.99 -14.91 3.52
C ILE A 346 7.35 -15.40 4.92
N PRO A 347 8.57 -15.10 5.42
CA PRO A 347 9.05 -15.73 6.64
C PRO A 347 8.34 -15.20 7.88
N GLY A 348 7.89 -16.13 8.72
CA GLY A 348 7.11 -15.83 9.90
C GLY A 348 7.84 -15.07 11.01
N PRO A 349 9.13 -15.30 11.29
CA PRO A 349 9.86 -14.51 12.28
C PRO A 349 9.84 -13.00 12.00
N GLU A 350 9.96 -12.62 10.73
CA GLU A 350 9.83 -11.23 10.28
C GLU A 350 8.38 -10.75 10.34
N LEU A 351 7.42 -11.60 9.94
CA LEU A 351 6.00 -11.25 9.95
C LEU A 351 5.48 -11.00 11.37
N PHE A 352 5.91 -11.77 12.37
CA PHE A 352 5.53 -11.64 13.78
C PHE A 352 6.53 -10.81 14.61
N ASN A 353 7.40 -10.05 13.96
CA ASN A 353 8.39 -9.24 14.66
C ASN A 353 7.75 -8.23 15.64
N GLY A 354 8.24 -8.23 16.87
CA GLY A 354 7.74 -7.36 17.94
C GLY A 354 6.55 -7.92 18.74
N VAL A 355 6.05 -9.12 18.41
CA VAL A 355 5.05 -9.82 19.22
C VAL A 355 5.73 -10.46 20.45
N PRO A 356 5.18 -10.32 21.67
CA PRO A 356 5.69 -11.00 22.85
C PRO A 356 5.71 -12.52 22.67
N ALA A 357 6.78 -13.20 23.11
CA ALA A 357 6.97 -14.63 22.86
C ALA A 357 5.82 -15.53 23.34
N HIS A 358 5.15 -15.16 24.44
CA HIS A 358 4.01 -15.89 24.99
C HIS A 358 2.69 -15.69 24.21
N LEU A 359 2.68 -14.77 23.25
CA LEU A 359 1.56 -14.47 22.34
C LEU A 359 1.86 -14.85 20.89
N LEU A 360 3.00 -15.51 20.63
CA LEU A 360 3.29 -16.03 19.30
C LEU A 360 2.39 -17.23 18.99
N PRO A 361 1.96 -17.40 17.73
CA PRO A 361 1.12 -18.53 17.36
C PRO A 361 1.86 -19.86 17.59
N ALA A 362 1.25 -20.80 18.32
CA ALA A 362 1.83 -22.12 18.57
C ALA A 362 1.94 -22.99 17.30
N GLY A 363 1.28 -22.58 16.21
CA GLY A 363 1.29 -23.22 14.90
C GLY A 363 -0.13 -23.42 14.34
N PHE A 364 -0.24 -23.54 13.02
CA PHE A 364 -1.54 -23.67 12.32
C PHE A 364 -1.78 -25.12 11.88
N PRO A 365 -2.96 -25.71 12.13
CA PRO A 365 -3.32 -26.98 11.52
C PRO A 365 -3.44 -26.80 10.00
N ILE A 366 -2.50 -27.32 9.23
CA ILE A 366 -2.50 -27.20 7.75
C ILE A 366 -3.54 -28.15 7.14
N ALA A 367 -3.82 -29.27 7.80
CA ALA A 367 -4.90 -30.21 7.51
C ALA A 367 -5.16 -31.09 8.75
N PRO A 368 -6.28 -31.84 8.81
CA PRO A 368 -6.47 -32.88 9.82
C PRO A 368 -5.30 -33.87 9.78
N ASN A 369 -4.67 -34.12 10.94
CA ASN A 369 -3.53 -35.05 11.12
C ASN A 369 -2.15 -34.58 10.61
N THR A 370 -1.98 -33.30 10.26
CA THR A 370 -0.64 -32.72 10.04
C THR A 370 -0.18 -31.99 11.29
N PRO A 371 1.05 -32.21 11.81
CA PRO A 371 1.60 -31.41 12.89
C PRO A 371 1.53 -29.92 12.51
N PRO A 372 1.11 -29.02 13.41
CA PRO A 372 1.06 -27.61 13.10
C PRO A 372 2.44 -27.13 12.64
N ALA A 373 2.52 -26.53 11.46
CA ALA A 373 3.70 -25.73 11.17
C ALA A 373 3.63 -24.52 12.10
N GLY A 374 4.59 -24.43 13.01
CA GLY A 374 4.75 -23.24 13.86
C GLY A 374 4.86 -21.99 12.99
N PHE A 375 4.56 -20.82 13.57
CA PHE A 375 4.68 -19.53 12.87
C PHE A 375 6.02 -19.37 12.13
N ALA A 376 7.10 -19.96 12.65
CA ALA A 376 8.44 -19.95 12.06
C ALA A 376 8.52 -20.45 10.61
N ALA A 377 7.61 -21.33 10.17
CA ALA A 377 7.59 -21.82 8.79
C ALA A 377 7.24 -20.72 7.77
N GLY A 378 6.52 -19.68 8.21
CA GLY A 378 6.04 -18.61 7.35
C GLY A 378 4.85 -19.01 6.48
N PHE A 379 4.56 -18.16 5.51
CA PHE A 379 3.47 -18.31 4.55
C PHE A 379 4.02 -18.44 3.14
N ASN A 380 3.72 -19.55 2.47
CA ASN A 380 4.04 -19.71 1.05
C ASN A 380 2.95 -19.06 0.20
N LEU A 381 3.28 -17.92 -0.42
CA LEU A 381 2.43 -17.28 -1.41
C LEU A 381 2.55 -18.03 -2.74
N ASP A 382 1.46 -18.66 -3.17
CA ASP A 382 1.37 -19.27 -4.49
C ASP A 382 1.20 -18.20 -5.57
N LEU A 383 2.26 -17.93 -6.32
CA LEU A 383 2.28 -16.91 -7.36
C LEU A 383 1.41 -17.29 -8.57
N TRP A 384 1.08 -18.56 -8.78
CA TRP A 384 0.14 -18.98 -9.83
C TRP A 384 -1.27 -18.46 -9.54
N GLU A 385 -1.72 -18.49 -8.28
CA GLU A 385 -3.02 -17.96 -7.86
C GLU A 385 -3.12 -16.44 -8.11
N VAL A 386 -2.02 -15.72 -7.86
CA VAL A 386 -1.88 -14.29 -8.14
C VAL A 386 -1.89 -14.03 -9.65
N GLN A 387 -1.07 -14.74 -10.43
CA GLN A 387 -1.01 -14.62 -11.90
C GLN A 387 -2.39 -14.84 -12.54
N ARG A 388 -3.06 -15.93 -12.16
CA ARG A 388 -4.39 -16.28 -12.68
C ARG A 388 -5.41 -15.18 -12.38
N THR A 389 -5.31 -14.56 -11.21
CA THR A 389 -6.20 -13.46 -10.83
C THR A 389 -5.90 -12.20 -11.63
N ILE A 390 -4.63 -11.82 -11.78
CA ILE A 390 -4.19 -10.69 -12.61
C ILE A 390 -4.68 -10.87 -14.04
N ARG A 391 -4.41 -12.02 -14.68
CA ARG A 391 -4.78 -12.29 -16.07
C ARG A 391 -6.27 -12.23 -16.36
N ARG A 392 -7.13 -12.57 -15.40
CA ARG A 392 -8.59 -12.45 -15.54
C ARG A 392 -9.08 -10.99 -15.52
N ASN A 393 -8.25 -10.07 -15.06
CA ASN A 393 -8.58 -8.67 -14.82
C ASN A 393 -7.71 -7.69 -15.62
N LEU A 394 -6.74 -8.20 -16.39
CA LEU A 394 -6.19 -7.48 -17.53
C LEU A 394 -7.25 -7.53 -18.63
N CYS A 395 -7.48 -6.41 -19.31
CA CYS A 395 -8.62 -6.21 -20.20
C CYS A 395 -8.74 -7.35 -21.23
N MET A 396 -9.90 -8.01 -21.25
CA MET A 396 -10.51 -8.51 -22.50
C MET A 396 -11.19 -7.35 -23.22
#